data_AF-A0A836I773-F1
#
_entry.id   AF-A0A836I773-F1
#
_cell.length_a   1.000
_cell.length_b   1.000
_cell.length_c   1.000
_cell.angle_alpha   90.00
_cell.angle_beta   90.00
_cell.angle_gamma   90.00
#
_symmetry.space_group_name_H-M   'P 1'
#
loop_
_entity.id
_entity.type
_entity.pdbx_description
1 polymer ?
#
loop_
_entity_poly.entity_id
_entity_poly.type
_entity_poly.pdbx_seq_one_letter_code
_entity_poly.pdbx_strand_id
1 'polypeptide(L)'
;MMLRRLAGSAATCVAAIQTARTVHSIAVLPNSTPATTAEKLGSIVSKEAVAAANKVPAAILEKVCNPRLVAFTEMDLARTRFAPLIASITDEVDYTSIEQLVASKFLKDQRKLQPTPGALTKFRETSWKDVQSLITFYEETMYPIRMKHKEYKYHELTSFHIKDVLKRGLSAFKQDYLDQQREEQTKVKARMKKCDEFLSAAVKDAFDTAVCNDLANILRIGGEKYAHAHRMALKILVDMNMMKVPYNAATAEILQTVTFNDGPFDNSPLLFELIEYPERGEIHVGTGSLEKISDDILKLISDRHQTPLDDGVLIRSPDVHPNLQRSPD
;
A
#
# COMPACT_ATOMS: atom_id res chain seq x y z
N MET A 1 53.01 -26.73 16.71
CA MET A 1 53.24 -25.29 17.00
C MET A 1 52.02 -24.54 16.48
N MET A 2 50.89 -24.48 17.19
CA MET A 2 50.59 -23.63 18.36
C MET A 2 51.01 -22.16 18.17
N LEU A 3 50.03 -21.33 17.83
CA LEU A 3 49.59 -20.23 18.70
C LEU A 3 48.08 -20.04 18.52
N ARG A 4 47.33 -20.51 19.52
CA ARG A 4 45.95 -20.13 19.85
C ARG A 4 46.00 -18.82 20.66
N ARG A 5 44.94 -18.01 20.52
CA ARG A 5 44.18 -17.25 21.55
C ARG A 5 43.73 -15.91 20.96
N LEU A 6 42.55 -15.35 21.20
CA LEU A 6 41.26 -15.71 21.78
C LEU A 6 40.46 -14.39 21.69
N ALA A 7 39.16 -14.48 21.40
CA ALA A 7 38.10 -13.51 21.75
C ALA A 7 38.20 -12.07 21.17
N GLY A 8 37.11 -11.38 20.85
CA GLY A 8 35.72 -11.62 21.20
C GLY A 8 34.77 -10.79 20.34
N SER A 9 33.54 -11.30 20.27
CA SER A 9 32.27 -10.60 20.12
C SER A 9 32.26 -9.25 19.39
N ALA A 10 31.74 -9.27 18.16
CA ALA A 10 30.91 -8.17 17.65
C ALA A 10 29.75 -8.77 16.84
N ALA A 11 29.00 -9.66 17.50
CA ALA A 11 27.57 -9.81 17.19
C ALA A 11 26.87 -8.58 17.78
N THR A 12 27.09 -7.40 17.19
CA THR A 12 26.25 -6.23 17.46
C THR A 12 25.01 -6.38 16.61
N CYS A 13 24.04 -7.04 17.24
CA CYS A 13 22.61 -6.91 17.00
C CYS A 13 22.28 -5.57 16.33
N VAL A 14 21.80 -5.63 15.09
CA VAL A 14 20.81 -4.65 14.62
C VAL A 14 19.51 -4.99 15.37
N ALA A 15 19.52 -4.78 16.69
CA ALA A 15 18.33 -4.50 17.44
C ALA A 15 18.02 -3.04 17.11
N ALA A 16 17.51 -2.81 15.90
CA ALA A 16 16.72 -1.62 15.64
C ALA A 16 15.69 -1.62 16.75
N ILE A 17 15.82 -0.63 17.64
CA ILE A 17 14.98 -0.43 18.81
C ILE A 17 13.55 -0.66 18.32
N GLN A 18 12.94 -1.75 18.79
CA GLN A 18 11.52 -1.99 18.69
C GLN A 18 10.85 -0.92 19.55
N THR A 19 10.79 0.32 19.05
CA THR A 19 9.72 1.21 19.41
C THR A 19 8.48 0.50 18.92
N ALA A 20 7.82 -0.21 19.83
CA ALA A 20 6.43 -0.57 19.67
C ALA A 20 5.75 0.68 19.12
N ARG A 21 5.17 0.55 17.93
CA ARG A 21 4.27 1.58 17.39
C ARG A 21 3.08 1.63 18.35
N THR A 22 3.21 2.32 19.48
CA THR A 22 2.06 2.76 20.26
C THR A 22 1.53 3.98 19.54
N VAL A 23 0.98 3.75 18.35
CA VAL A 23 0.13 4.74 17.71
C VAL A 23 -1.14 4.72 18.54
N HIS A 24 -1.25 5.66 19.49
CA HIS A 24 -2.57 6.11 19.92
C HIS A 24 -3.20 6.68 18.65
N SER A 25 -3.91 5.82 17.93
CA SER A 25 -4.68 6.25 16.77
C SER A 25 -5.72 7.23 17.29
N ILE A 26 -5.46 8.52 17.06
CA ILE A 26 -6.44 9.60 17.18
C ILE A 26 -7.61 9.37 16.20
N ALA A 27 -7.45 8.38 15.31
CA ALA A 27 -8.34 7.97 14.24
C ALA A 27 -9.17 6.72 14.59
N VAL A 28 -9.68 6.64 15.82
CA VAL A 28 -10.66 5.62 16.22
C VAL A 28 -11.96 6.31 16.53
N LEU A 29 -12.98 6.10 15.69
CA LEU A 29 -14.33 6.47 16.06
C LEU A 29 -14.86 5.42 17.05
N PRO A 30 -15.63 5.81 18.07
CA PRO A 30 -16.27 4.85 18.96
C PRO A 30 -17.27 4.03 18.15
N ASN A 31 -16.81 2.88 17.68
CA ASN A 31 -17.60 1.99 16.83
C ASN A 31 -18.55 1.13 17.67
N SER A 32 -19.59 0.65 17.00
CA SER A 32 -20.58 -0.28 17.55
C SER A 32 -19.95 -1.58 18.06
N THR A 33 -20.74 -2.34 18.83
CA THR A 33 -20.34 -3.62 19.42
C THR A 33 -19.63 -4.51 18.38
N PRO A 34 -18.39 -4.97 18.64
CA PRO A 34 -17.64 -5.84 17.75
C PRO A 34 -18.44 -7.08 17.32
N ALA A 35 -18.36 -7.46 16.05
CA ALA A 35 -19.01 -8.67 15.58
C ALA A 35 -18.35 -9.91 16.19
N THR A 36 -19.15 -10.91 16.56
CA THR A 36 -18.66 -12.19 17.10
C THR A 36 -18.12 -13.12 16.01
N THR A 37 -18.57 -12.93 14.77
CA THR A 37 -18.10 -13.60 13.56
C THR A 37 -17.72 -12.56 12.53
N ALA A 38 -16.59 -12.76 11.84
CA ALA A 38 -16.18 -11.85 10.78
C ALA A 38 -17.22 -11.85 9.64
N GLU A 39 -17.58 -10.66 9.17
CA GLU A 39 -18.44 -10.51 8.00
C GLU A 39 -17.75 -11.02 6.73
N LYS A 40 -18.56 -11.20 5.67
CA LYS A 40 -18.04 -11.55 4.34
C LYS A 40 -17.22 -10.40 3.77
N LEU A 41 -16.05 -10.71 3.20
CA LEU A 41 -15.26 -9.73 2.48
C LEU A 41 -16.04 -9.16 1.28
N GLY A 42 -15.84 -7.88 1.00
CA GLY A 42 -16.51 -7.14 -0.06
C GLY A 42 -17.97 -6.77 0.25
N SER A 43 -18.44 -6.98 1.49
CA SER A 43 -19.80 -6.57 1.88
C SER A 43 -19.90 -5.05 1.92
N ILE A 44 -20.99 -4.52 1.36
CA ILE A 44 -21.25 -3.07 1.32
C ILE A 44 -21.54 -2.60 2.74
N VAL A 45 -20.85 -1.55 3.18
CA VAL A 45 -21.17 -0.87 4.43
C VAL A 45 -22.46 -0.07 4.21
N SER A 46 -23.48 -0.34 5.02
CA SER A 46 -24.76 0.33 4.87
C SER A 46 -24.69 1.79 5.34
N LYS A 47 -25.46 2.67 4.69
CA LYS A 47 -25.57 4.08 5.07
C LYS A 47 -26.08 4.22 6.51
N GLU A 48 -26.93 3.29 6.95
CA GLU A 48 -27.44 3.20 8.31
C GLU A 48 -26.33 2.91 9.32
N ALA A 49 -25.39 2.02 8.99
CA ALA A 49 -24.26 1.72 9.87
C ALA A 49 -23.34 2.94 10.04
N VAL A 50 -23.03 3.63 8.93
CA VAL A 50 -22.22 4.86 8.96
C VAL A 50 -22.92 5.97 9.74
N ALA A 51 -24.23 6.13 9.55
CA ALA A 51 -25.03 7.12 10.26
C ALA A 51 -25.12 6.82 11.77
N ALA A 52 -25.30 5.56 12.14
CA ALA A 52 -25.32 5.11 13.53
C ALA A 52 -23.98 5.39 14.24
N ALA A 53 -22.84 5.12 13.57
CA ALA A 53 -21.52 5.45 14.11
C ALA A 53 -21.32 6.96 14.32
N ASN A 54 -21.90 7.78 13.46
CA ASN A 54 -21.90 9.24 13.58
C ASN A 54 -23.02 9.80 14.49
N LYS A 55 -23.86 8.95 15.08
CA LYS A 55 -25.01 9.32 15.94
C LYS A 55 -25.99 10.30 15.25
N VAL A 56 -26.20 10.14 13.95
CA VAL A 56 -27.14 10.94 13.15
C VAL A 56 -28.13 10.05 12.39
N PRO A 57 -29.33 10.52 12.07
CA PRO A 57 -30.23 9.81 11.15
C PRO A 57 -29.61 9.70 9.75
N ALA A 58 -29.73 8.51 9.12
CA ALA A 58 -29.20 8.26 7.78
C ALA A 58 -29.67 9.27 6.73
N ALA A 59 -30.91 9.75 6.84
CA ALA A 59 -31.51 10.74 5.93
C ALA A 59 -30.79 12.10 5.92
N ILE A 60 -30.06 12.45 6.98
CA ILE A 60 -29.36 13.74 7.09
C ILE A 60 -27.84 13.59 7.18
N LEU A 61 -27.30 12.38 7.09
CA LEU A 61 -25.86 12.09 7.20
C LEU A 61 -25.02 12.99 6.30
N GLU A 62 -25.31 13.02 5.00
CA GLU A 62 -24.57 13.82 4.00
C GLU A 62 -24.82 15.33 4.12
N LYS A 63 -25.85 15.75 4.87
CA LYS A 63 -26.13 17.17 5.14
C LYS A 63 -25.39 17.68 6.37
N VAL A 64 -25.08 16.78 7.32
CA VAL A 64 -24.55 17.12 8.64
C VAL A 64 -23.06 16.78 8.75
N CYS A 65 -22.64 15.68 8.14
CA CYS A 65 -21.26 15.19 8.23
C CYS A 65 -20.46 15.56 6.98
N ASN A 66 -19.20 15.93 7.17
CA ASN A 66 -18.25 16.13 6.08
C ASN A 66 -18.11 14.82 5.27
N PRO A 67 -18.13 14.84 3.93
CA PRO A 67 -17.94 13.65 3.09
C PRO A 67 -16.71 12.81 3.45
N ARG A 68 -15.63 13.47 3.89
CA ARG A 68 -14.42 12.77 4.33
C ARG A 68 -14.61 12.02 5.64
N LEU A 69 -15.32 12.62 6.60
CA LEU A 69 -15.69 11.93 7.84
C LEU A 69 -16.57 10.71 7.56
N VAL A 70 -17.49 10.82 6.59
CA VAL A 70 -18.34 9.70 6.15
C VAL A 70 -17.48 8.57 5.56
N ALA A 71 -16.56 8.89 4.65
CA ALA A 71 -15.64 7.91 4.04
C ALA A 71 -14.69 7.27 5.06
N PHE A 72 -14.14 8.08 5.98
CA PHE A 72 -13.30 7.58 7.07
C PHE A 72 -14.09 6.65 7.99
N THR A 73 -15.35 6.99 8.32
CA THR A 73 -16.21 6.12 9.13
C THR A 73 -16.50 4.80 8.41
N GLU A 74 -16.78 4.84 7.11
CA GLU A 74 -16.99 3.65 6.29
C GLU A 74 -15.78 2.71 6.35
N MET A 75 -14.57 3.28 6.26
CA MET A 75 -13.33 2.56 6.48
C MET A 75 -13.22 2.03 7.92
N ASP A 76 -13.44 2.85 8.95
CA ASP A 76 -13.15 2.48 10.34
C ASP A 76 -14.12 1.40 10.89
N LEU A 77 -15.32 1.30 10.32
CA LEU A 77 -16.28 0.22 10.64
C LEU A 77 -15.73 -1.19 10.37
N ALA A 78 -14.66 -1.33 9.59
CA ALA A 78 -13.94 -2.59 9.44
C ALA A 78 -13.44 -3.16 10.79
N ARG A 79 -13.14 -2.31 11.79
CA ARG A 79 -12.77 -2.75 13.15
C ARG A 79 -13.86 -3.60 13.79
N THR A 80 -15.12 -3.23 13.57
CA THR A 80 -16.28 -3.95 14.11
C THR A 80 -16.60 -5.18 13.26
N ARG A 81 -16.64 -5.01 11.93
CA ARG A 81 -17.04 -6.05 10.97
C ARG A 81 -16.09 -7.24 10.92
N PHE A 82 -14.79 -6.98 11.11
CA PHE A 82 -13.74 -8.00 11.00
C PHE A 82 -12.98 -8.22 12.32
N ALA A 83 -13.56 -7.83 13.45
CA ALA A 83 -12.91 -7.95 14.77
C ALA A 83 -12.29 -9.34 15.03
N PRO A 84 -12.95 -10.47 14.73
CA PRO A 84 -12.37 -11.79 14.97
C PRO A 84 -11.14 -12.10 14.10
N LEU A 85 -11.14 -11.64 12.84
CA LEU A 85 -9.99 -11.80 11.96
C LEU A 85 -8.83 -10.90 12.40
N ILE A 86 -9.11 -9.64 12.69
CA ILE A 86 -8.09 -8.69 13.18
C ILE A 86 -7.44 -9.21 14.47
N ALA A 87 -8.23 -9.79 15.39
CA ALA A 87 -7.73 -10.38 16.63
C ALA A 87 -6.83 -11.61 16.42
N SER A 88 -6.92 -12.29 15.28
CA SER A 88 -6.04 -13.42 14.93
C SER A 88 -4.62 -13.00 14.52
N ILE A 89 -4.37 -11.70 14.32
CA ILE A 89 -3.04 -11.19 13.99
C ILE A 89 -2.19 -11.18 15.26
N THR A 90 -1.08 -11.92 15.23
CA THR A 90 -0.09 -12.02 16.31
C THR A 90 1.30 -11.60 15.81
N ASP A 91 2.22 -11.36 16.72
CA ASP A 91 3.63 -11.10 16.45
C ASP A 91 4.37 -12.29 15.82
N GLU A 92 3.83 -13.50 15.95
CA GLU A 92 4.40 -14.75 15.42
C GLU A 92 4.18 -14.93 13.90
N VAL A 93 3.24 -14.19 13.29
CA VAL A 93 2.92 -14.36 11.87
C VAL A 93 3.94 -13.63 10.98
N ASP A 94 4.73 -14.40 10.23
CA ASP A 94 5.60 -13.86 9.19
C ASP A 94 5.00 -14.01 7.79
N TYR A 95 4.42 -12.93 7.26
CA TYR A 95 3.88 -12.90 5.89
C TYR A 95 4.96 -13.08 4.82
N THR A 96 6.23 -12.78 5.10
CA THR A 96 7.33 -13.04 4.15
C THR A 96 7.56 -14.55 3.98
N SER A 97 7.50 -15.31 5.08
CA SER A 97 7.57 -16.77 5.03
C SER A 97 6.41 -17.38 4.23
N ILE A 98 5.19 -16.81 4.32
CA ILE A 98 4.04 -17.25 3.51
C ILE A 98 4.33 -17.04 2.02
N GLU A 99 4.80 -15.86 1.63
CA GLU A 99 5.12 -15.54 0.23
C GLU A 99 6.18 -16.51 -0.33
N GLN A 100 7.24 -16.78 0.43
CA GLN A 100 8.28 -17.74 0.03
C GLN A 100 7.73 -19.17 -0.10
N LEU A 101 6.90 -19.60 0.84
CA LEU A 101 6.25 -20.91 0.79
C LEU A 101 5.39 -21.03 -0.48
N VAL A 102 4.56 -20.02 -0.77
CA VAL A 102 3.73 -19.98 -1.97
C VAL A 102 4.62 -20.02 -3.21
N ALA A 103 5.63 -19.16 -3.32
CA ALA A 103 6.55 -19.14 -4.45
C ALA A 103 7.20 -20.52 -4.70
N SER A 104 7.61 -21.22 -3.65
CA SER A 104 8.23 -22.54 -3.76
C SER A 104 7.30 -23.60 -4.37
N LYS A 105 5.97 -23.48 -4.22
CA LYS A 105 4.99 -24.38 -4.82
C LYS A 105 4.91 -24.21 -6.34
N PHE A 106 5.08 -22.98 -6.83
CA PHE A 106 5.01 -22.66 -8.26
C PHE A 106 6.35 -22.80 -8.98
N LEU A 107 7.48 -22.58 -8.29
CA LEU A 107 8.82 -22.78 -8.87
C LEU A 107 9.06 -24.21 -9.35
N LYS A 108 8.43 -25.20 -8.70
CA LYS A 108 8.53 -26.61 -9.07
C LYS A 108 7.70 -26.98 -10.30
N ASP A 109 6.70 -26.17 -10.67
CA ASP A 109 5.80 -26.47 -11.77
C ASP A 109 5.25 -25.19 -12.42
N GLN A 110 5.96 -24.69 -13.44
CA GLN A 110 5.53 -23.51 -14.20
C GLN A 110 4.19 -23.69 -14.92
N ARG A 111 3.72 -24.92 -15.14
CA ARG A 111 2.40 -25.17 -15.75
C ARG A 111 1.26 -24.80 -14.80
N LYS A 112 1.54 -24.70 -13.50
CA LYS A 112 0.60 -24.22 -12.47
C LYS A 112 0.48 -22.71 -12.39
N LEU A 113 1.19 -21.93 -13.20
CA LEU A 113 1.04 -20.47 -13.30
C LEU A 113 -0.27 -20.08 -14.03
N GLN A 114 -1.38 -20.66 -13.60
CA GLN A 114 -2.72 -20.34 -14.08
C GLN A 114 -3.43 -19.50 -13.01
N PRO A 115 -4.37 -18.63 -13.40
CA PRO A 115 -5.21 -17.91 -12.45
C PRO A 115 -5.98 -18.91 -11.58
N THR A 116 -6.20 -18.56 -10.31
CA THR A 116 -7.02 -19.35 -9.40
C THR A 116 -8.50 -19.17 -9.77
N PRO A 117 -9.19 -20.20 -10.32
CA PRO A 117 -10.56 -20.01 -10.82
C PRO A 117 -11.54 -19.72 -9.68
N GLY A 118 -12.41 -18.73 -9.87
CA GLY A 118 -13.44 -18.34 -8.90
C GLY A 118 -12.87 -17.75 -7.61
N ALA A 119 -11.66 -17.18 -7.67
CA ALA A 119 -11.00 -16.64 -6.49
C ALA A 119 -11.81 -15.53 -5.81
N LEU A 120 -12.48 -14.66 -6.57
CA LEU A 120 -13.34 -13.61 -6.02
C LEU A 120 -14.49 -14.19 -5.18
N THR A 121 -15.17 -15.22 -5.70
CA THR A 121 -16.23 -15.92 -4.97
C THR A 121 -15.68 -16.55 -3.71
N LYS A 122 -14.50 -17.18 -3.79
CA LYS A 122 -13.85 -17.78 -2.62
C LYS A 122 -13.49 -16.73 -1.57
N PHE A 123 -13.00 -15.55 -1.93
CA PHE A 123 -12.77 -14.46 -0.96
C PHE A 123 -14.03 -14.08 -0.20
N ARG A 124 -15.15 -13.92 -0.93
CA ARG A 124 -16.43 -13.44 -0.39
C ARG A 124 -17.17 -14.49 0.44
N GLU A 125 -17.14 -15.74 0.02
CA GLU A 125 -17.99 -16.81 0.61
C GLU A 125 -17.28 -17.63 1.68
N THR A 126 -15.95 -17.63 1.70
CA THR A 126 -15.18 -18.37 2.71
C THR A 126 -15.28 -17.69 4.07
N SER A 127 -15.67 -18.46 5.09
CA SER A 127 -15.54 -18.05 6.49
C SER A 127 -14.09 -18.26 6.93
N TRP A 128 -13.26 -17.24 6.74
CA TRP A 128 -11.83 -17.29 7.06
C TRP A 128 -11.62 -17.50 8.55
N LYS A 129 -10.82 -18.51 8.91
CA LYS A 129 -10.51 -18.85 10.30
C LYS A 129 -9.59 -17.82 10.95
N ASP A 130 -8.57 -17.40 10.20
CA ASP A 130 -7.51 -16.51 10.65
C ASP A 130 -6.93 -15.73 9.46
N VAL A 131 -6.23 -14.63 9.76
CA VAL A 131 -5.61 -13.78 8.74
C VAL A 131 -4.47 -14.51 8.02
N GLN A 132 -3.79 -15.46 8.66
CA GLN A 132 -2.76 -16.26 8.01
C GLN A 132 -3.31 -17.07 6.83
N SER A 133 -4.46 -17.73 7.01
CA SER A 133 -5.15 -18.50 5.97
C SER A 133 -5.64 -17.59 4.84
N LEU A 134 -6.17 -16.42 5.19
CA LEU A 134 -6.61 -15.40 4.24
C LEU A 134 -5.45 -14.89 3.38
N ILE A 135 -4.33 -14.52 4.01
CA ILE A 135 -3.14 -14.02 3.30
C ILE A 135 -2.45 -15.11 2.48
N THR A 136 -2.46 -16.36 2.94
CA THR A 136 -1.97 -17.49 2.13
C THR A 136 -2.75 -17.60 0.83
N PHE A 137 -4.09 -17.55 0.89
CA PHE A 137 -4.92 -17.60 -0.31
C PHE A 137 -4.73 -16.36 -1.21
N TYR A 138 -4.58 -15.18 -0.61
CA TYR A 138 -4.24 -13.97 -1.34
C TYR A 138 -2.92 -14.11 -2.11
N GLU A 139 -1.87 -14.60 -1.46
CA GLU A 139 -0.58 -14.81 -2.10
C GLU A 139 -0.64 -15.88 -3.20
N GLU A 140 -1.37 -16.98 -2.98
CA GLU A 140 -1.59 -18.01 -4.01
C GLU A 140 -2.30 -17.46 -5.25
N THR A 141 -3.27 -16.56 -5.05
CA THR A 141 -4.02 -15.90 -6.14
C THR A 141 -3.18 -14.85 -6.86
N MET A 142 -2.40 -14.07 -6.11
CA MET A 142 -1.56 -13.00 -6.66
C MET A 142 -0.31 -13.50 -7.37
N TYR A 143 0.25 -14.65 -6.96
CA TYR A 143 1.50 -15.16 -7.51
C TYR A 143 1.49 -15.28 -9.04
N PRO A 144 0.54 -15.97 -9.70
CA PRO A 144 0.49 -16.04 -11.16
C PRO A 144 0.32 -14.66 -11.82
N ILE A 145 -0.44 -13.75 -11.21
CA ILE A 145 -0.62 -12.37 -11.69
C ILE A 145 0.71 -11.62 -11.66
N ARG A 146 1.43 -11.63 -10.53
CA ARG A 146 2.73 -10.97 -10.38
C ARG A 146 3.76 -11.55 -11.35
N MET A 147 3.78 -12.87 -11.57
CA MET A 147 4.68 -13.50 -12.53
C MET A 147 4.38 -13.09 -13.97
N LYS A 148 3.10 -13.01 -14.35
CA LYS A 148 2.72 -12.57 -15.70
C LYS A 148 2.97 -11.08 -15.91
N HIS A 149 2.79 -10.26 -14.87
CA HIS A 149 3.16 -8.84 -14.91
C HIS A 149 4.68 -8.64 -15.08
N LYS A 150 5.51 -9.46 -14.43
CA LYS A 150 6.97 -9.45 -14.66
C LYS A 150 7.33 -9.80 -16.12
N GLU A 151 6.66 -10.80 -16.71
CA GLU A 151 6.81 -11.15 -18.14
C GLU A 151 6.40 -9.98 -19.05
N TYR A 152 5.29 -9.30 -18.73
CA TYR A 152 4.88 -8.09 -19.45
C TYR A 152 5.95 -7.00 -19.38
N LYS A 153 6.48 -6.69 -18.19
CA LYS A 153 7.51 -5.66 -18.00
C LYS A 153 8.81 -5.98 -18.73
N TYR A 154 9.18 -7.26 -18.82
CA TYR A 154 10.30 -7.69 -19.65
C TYR A 154 10.05 -7.36 -21.14
N HIS A 155 8.89 -7.70 -21.67
CA HIS A 155 8.54 -7.39 -23.05
C HIS A 155 8.39 -5.88 -23.32
N GLU A 156 7.88 -5.12 -22.35
CA GLU A 156 7.80 -3.66 -22.42
C GLU A 156 9.20 -3.03 -22.55
N LEU A 157 10.16 -3.49 -21.74
CA LEU A 157 11.55 -3.05 -21.82
C LEU A 157 12.19 -3.40 -23.17
N THR A 158 11.98 -4.63 -23.67
CA THR A 158 12.42 -5.01 -25.02
C THR A 158 11.80 -4.08 -26.08
N SER A 159 10.52 -3.76 -25.96
CA SER A 159 9.82 -2.84 -26.88
C SER A 159 10.43 -1.44 -26.87
N PHE A 160 10.80 -0.91 -25.70
CA PHE A 160 11.50 0.38 -25.61
C PHE A 160 12.87 0.35 -26.28
N HIS A 161 13.67 -0.70 -26.03
CA HIS A 161 14.96 -0.85 -26.70
C HIS A 161 14.83 -0.87 -28.23
N ILE A 162 13.87 -1.64 -28.75
CA ILE A 162 13.59 -1.72 -30.19
C ILE A 162 13.16 -0.34 -30.73
N LYS A 163 12.29 0.39 -30.01
CA LYS A 163 11.87 1.75 -30.40
C LYS A 163 13.06 2.71 -30.51
N ASP A 164 13.99 2.65 -29.56
CA ASP A 164 15.19 3.49 -29.59
C ASP A 164 16.10 3.18 -30.78
N VAL A 165 16.29 1.90 -31.09
CA VAL A 165 17.03 1.45 -32.27
C VAL A 165 16.38 1.98 -33.55
N LEU A 166 15.06 1.84 -33.68
CA LEU A 166 14.29 2.32 -34.83
C LEU A 166 14.31 3.85 -34.95
N LYS A 167 14.34 4.58 -33.83
CA LYS A 167 14.44 6.05 -33.80
C LYS A 167 15.80 6.54 -34.30
N ARG A 168 16.89 5.84 -33.97
CA ARG A 168 18.24 6.15 -34.49
C ARG A 168 18.33 5.89 -35.99
N GLY A 169 17.62 4.87 -36.48
CA GLY A 169 17.43 4.64 -37.92
C GLY A 169 18.73 4.44 -38.70
N LEU A 170 18.73 4.84 -39.97
CA LEU A 170 19.85 4.64 -40.91
C LEU A 170 21.12 5.40 -40.53
N SER A 171 21.04 6.36 -39.60
CA SER A 171 22.22 7.07 -39.09
C SER A 171 23.16 6.17 -38.27
N ALA A 172 22.64 5.07 -37.72
CA ALA A 172 23.39 4.17 -36.84
C ALA A 172 23.37 2.70 -37.29
N PHE A 173 22.40 2.29 -38.14
CA PHE A 173 22.20 0.88 -38.50
C PHE A 173 21.87 0.68 -39.98
N LYS A 174 22.13 -0.54 -40.49
CA LYS A 174 21.76 -0.94 -41.86
C LYS A 174 20.26 -1.23 -41.98
N GLN A 175 19.73 -1.06 -43.19
CA GLN A 175 18.31 -1.26 -43.50
C GLN A 175 17.81 -2.66 -43.09
N ASP A 176 18.53 -3.72 -43.45
CA ASP A 176 18.15 -5.11 -43.12
C ASP A 176 17.99 -5.33 -41.60
N TYR A 177 18.85 -4.71 -40.79
CA TYR A 177 18.75 -4.77 -39.33
C TYR A 177 17.53 -4.01 -38.82
N LEU A 178 17.24 -2.82 -39.37
CA LEU A 178 16.05 -2.05 -38.99
C LEU A 178 14.75 -2.79 -39.34
N ASP A 179 14.73 -3.52 -40.45
CA ASP A 179 13.58 -4.33 -40.84
C ASP A 179 13.39 -5.54 -39.91
N GLN A 180 14.47 -6.23 -39.52
CA GLN A 180 14.42 -7.26 -38.46
C GLN A 180 13.88 -6.71 -37.13
N GLN A 181 14.28 -5.49 -36.76
CA GLN A 181 13.80 -4.84 -35.53
C GLN A 181 12.31 -4.48 -35.60
N ARG A 182 11.78 -4.09 -36.78
CA ARG A 182 10.33 -3.87 -36.97
C ARG A 182 9.53 -5.16 -36.83
N GLU A 183 10.03 -6.26 -37.39
CA GLU A 183 9.41 -7.59 -37.24
C GLU A 183 9.40 -8.04 -35.77
N GLU A 184 10.54 -7.90 -35.08
CA GLU A 184 10.62 -8.24 -33.66
C GLU A 184 9.70 -7.35 -32.81
N GLN A 185 9.59 -6.05 -33.14
CA GLN A 185 8.64 -5.16 -32.46
C GLN A 185 7.20 -5.68 -32.55
N THR A 186 6.82 -6.20 -33.72
CA THR A 186 5.48 -6.77 -33.93
C THR A 186 5.26 -8.02 -33.08
N LYS A 187 6.25 -8.90 -33.00
CA LYS A 187 6.22 -10.10 -32.14
C LYS A 187 6.15 -9.73 -30.66
N VAL A 188 6.95 -8.77 -30.21
CA VAL A 188 6.97 -8.29 -28.82
C VAL A 188 5.63 -7.66 -28.44
N LYS A 189 5.04 -6.81 -29.30
CA LYS A 189 3.70 -6.25 -29.08
C LYS A 189 2.63 -7.34 -28.95
N ALA A 190 2.70 -8.39 -29.77
CA ALA A 190 1.78 -9.52 -29.66
C ALA A 190 1.94 -10.29 -28.34
N ARG A 191 3.17 -10.47 -27.84
CA ARG A 191 3.44 -11.07 -26.52
C ARG A 191 2.93 -10.19 -25.37
N MET A 192 3.14 -8.88 -25.44
CA MET A 192 2.59 -7.92 -24.47
C MET A 192 1.06 -8.01 -24.41
N LYS A 193 0.39 -8.01 -25.57
CA LYS A 193 -1.07 -8.14 -25.66
C LYS A 193 -1.59 -9.42 -25.00
N LYS A 194 -0.93 -10.56 -25.23
CA LYS A 194 -1.28 -11.83 -24.57
C LYS A 194 -1.13 -11.77 -23.05
N CYS A 195 -0.12 -11.06 -22.55
CA CYS A 195 0.04 -10.86 -21.12
C CYS A 195 -1.05 -9.95 -20.54
N ASP A 196 -1.38 -8.85 -21.21
CA ASP A 196 -2.47 -7.95 -20.81
C ASP A 196 -3.83 -8.66 -20.79
N GLU A 197 -4.12 -9.50 -21.80
CA GLU A 197 -5.34 -10.32 -21.86
C GLU A 197 -5.41 -11.30 -20.69
N PHE A 198 -4.31 -12.00 -20.39
CA PHE A 198 -4.22 -12.89 -19.23
C PHE A 198 -4.44 -12.12 -17.92
N LEU A 199 -3.74 -11.00 -17.72
CA LEU A 199 -3.82 -10.20 -16.50
C LEU A 199 -5.24 -9.66 -16.29
N SER A 200 -5.85 -9.11 -17.34
CA SER A 200 -7.21 -8.57 -17.28
C SER A 200 -8.23 -9.64 -16.92
N ALA A 201 -8.12 -10.85 -17.50
CA ALA A 201 -8.99 -11.97 -17.17
C ALA A 201 -8.78 -12.46 -15.73
N ALA A 202 -7.52 -12.65 -15.33
CA ALA A 202 -7.16 -13.14 -14.00
C ALA A 202 -7.61 -12.17 -12.89
N VAL A 203 -7.37 -10.87 -13.06
CA VAL A 203 -7.77 -9.84 -12.08
C VAL A 203 -9.29 -9.78 -11.97
N LYS A 204 -10.01 -9.78 -13.10
CA LYS A 204 -11.48 -9.72 -13.09
C LYS A 204 -12.13 -10.92 -12.36
N ASP A 205 -11.52 -12.10 -12.43
CA ASP A 205 -12.02 -13.31 -11.75
C ASP A 205 -11.62 -13.38 -10.27
N ALA A 206 -10.60 -12.61 -9.86
CA ALA A 206 -10.00 -12.71 -8.54
C ALA A 206 -10.32 -11.54 -7.60
N PHE A 207 -10.40 -10.31 -8.12
CA PHE A 207 -10.39 -9.10 -7.29
C PHE A 207 -11.38 -8.04 -7.77
N ASP A 208 -11.91 -7.32 -6.79
CA ASP A 208 -12.59 -6.05 -6.98
C ASP A 208 -12.17 -5.06 -5.88
N THR A 209 -12.59 -3.80 -6.02
CA THR A 209 -12.25 -2.74 -5.09
C THR A 209 -12.68 -3.05 -3.65
N ALA A 210 -13.86 -3.66 -3.45
CA ALA A 210 -14.41 -3.88 -2.12
C ALA A 210 -13.61 -4.96 -1.35
N VAL A 211 -13.28 -6.07 -2.01
CA VAL A 211 -12.45 -7.13 -1.43
C VAL A 211 -11.04 -6.63 -1.16
N CYS A 212 -10.43 -5.88 -2.09
CA CYS A 212 -9.10 -5.32 -1.87
C CYS A 212 -9.08 -4.30 -0.73
N ASN A 213 -10.09 -3.43 -0.64
CA ASN A 213 -10.22 -2.48 0.46
C ASN A 213 -10.35 -3.20 1.81
N ASP A 214 -11.21 -4.22 1.92
CA ASP A 214 -11.36 -4.98 3.17
C ASP A 214 -10.05 -5.68 3.57
N LEU A 215 -9.36 -6.32 2.62
CA LEU A 215 -8.04 -6.95 2.85
C LEU A 215 -7.01 -5.94 3.37
N ALA A 216 -6.86 -4.81 2.67
CA ALA A 216 -5.91 -3.76 3.04
C ALA A 216 -6.26 -3.16 4.41
N ASN A 217 -7.54 -2.95 4.69
CA ASN A 217 -8.00 -2.29 5.90
C ASN A 217 -7.92 -3.21 7.15
N ILE A 218 -8.20 -4.51 7.02
CA ILE A 218 -7.96 -5.51 8.09
C ILE A 218 -6.49 -5.48 8.52
N LEU A 219 -5.58 -5.48 7.55
CA LEU A 219 -4.14 -5.47 7.80
C LEU A 219 -3.62 -4.10 8.26
N ARG A 220 -4.23 -3.00 7.80
CA ARG A 220 -3.98 -1.66 8.33
C ARG A 220 -4.25 -1.61 9.82
N ILE A 221 -5.43 -2.07 10.24
CA ILE A 221 -5.84 -2.08 11.65
C ILE A 221 -4.91 -2.97 12.47
N GLY A 222 -4.62 -4.20 12.00
CA GLY A 222 -3.62 -5.06 12.66
C GLY A 222 -2.22 -4.42 12.70
N GLY A 223 -1.92 -3.60 11.69
CA GLY A 223 -0.69 -2.84 11.51
C GLY A 223 -0.44 -1.76 12.56
N GLU A 224 -1.48 -1.34 13.28
CA GLU A 224 -1.36 -0.41 14.41
C GLU A 224 -0.57 -1.04 15.56
N LYS A 225 -0.70 -2.36 15.74
CA LYS A 225 0.04 -3.12 16.75
C LYS A 225 1.26 -3.84 16.17
N TYR A 226 1.17 -4.33 14.94
CA TYR A 226 2.18 -5.21 14.36
C TYR A 226 2.72 -4.71 13.02
N ALA A 227 4.00 -4.33 12.97
CA ALA A 227 4.62 -3.74 11.77
C ALA A 227 4.59 -4.64 10.52
N HIS A 228 4.56 -5.96 10.68
CA HIS A 228 4.48 -6.89 9.55
C HIS A 228 3.10 -6.85 8.87
N ALA A 229 2.01 -6.65 9.61
CA ALA A 229 0.67 -6.48 9.06
C ALA A 229 0.53 -5.16 8.28
N HIS A 230 1.11 -4.08 8.81
CA HIS A 230 1.18 -2.80 8.11
C HIS A 230 1.90 -2.91 6.75
N ARG A 231 3.06 -3.59 6.70
CA ARG A 231 3.78 -3.85 5.45
C ARG A 231 2.94 -4.62 4.43
N MET A 232 2.15 -5.58 4.91
CA MET A 232 1.24 -6.34 4.05
C MET A 232 0.08 -5.48 3.52
N ALA A 233 -0.45 -4.55 4.31
CA ALA A 233 -1.45 -3.59 3.86
C ALA A 233 -0.91 -2.71 2.71
N LEU A 234 0.30 -2.17 2.86
CA LEU A 234 0.99 -1.41 1.81
C LEU A 234 1.19 -2.26 0.54
N LYS A 235 1.61 -3.52 0.70
CA LYS A 235 1.78 -4.46 -0.42
C LYS A 235 0.48 -4.64 -1.20
N ILE A 236 -0.65 -4.82 -0.52
CA ILE A 236 -1.96 -4.97 -1.17
C ILE A 236 -2.33 -3.72 -1.96
N LEU A 237 -2.12 -2.52 -1.40
CA LEU A 237 -2.41 -1.26 -2.10
C LEU A 237 -1.54 -1.09 -3.35
N VAL A 238 -0.26 -1.45 -3.28
CA VAL A 238 0.66 -1.48 -4.43
C VAL A 238 0.20 -2.49 -5.48
N ASP A 239 -0.22 -3.68 -5.03
CA ASP A 239 -0.75 -4.71 -5.91
C ASP A 239 -2.05 -4.25 -6.60
N MET A 240 -2.94 -3.51 -5.92
CA MET A 240 -4.14 -2.93 -6.54
C MET A 240 -3.79 -2.00 -7.70
N ASN A 241 -2.72 -1.19 -7.55
CA ASN A 241 -2.24 -0.31 -8.62
C ASN A 241 -1.76 -1.14 -9.83
N MET A 242 -0.92 -2.15 -9.60
CA MET A 242 -0.44 -3.06 -10.65
C MET A 242 -1.61 -3.78 -11.35
N MET A 243 -2.61 -4.23 -10.59
CA MET A 243 -3.79 -4.91 -11.12
C MET A 243 -4.78 -3.97 -11.83
N LYS A 244 -4.59 -2.65 -11.72
CA LYS A 244 -5.53 -1.62 -12.22
C LYS A 244 -6.94 -1.79 -11.64
N VAL A 245 -7.04 -2.22 -10.39
CA VAL A 245 -8.32 -2.22 -9.66
C VAL A 245 -8.70 -0.76 -9.38
N PRO A 246 -9.91 -0.31 -9.71
CA PRO A 246 -10.28 1.09 -9.56
C PRO A 246 -10.31 1.50 -8.09
N TYR A 247 -9.87 2.73 -7.81
CA TYR A 247 -9.87 3.30 -6.47
C TYR A 247 -11.18 4.06 -6.24
N ASN A 248 -11.78 3.87 -5.06
CA ASN A 248 -12.92 4.66 -4.60
C ASN A 248 -12.50 5.57 -3.43
N ALA A 249 -13.46 6.34 -2.90
CA ALA A 249 -13.20 7.25 -1.78
C ALA A 249 -12.61 6.51 -0.56
N ALA A 250 -13.15 5.33 -0.21
CA ALA A 250 -12.62 4.52 0.88
C ALA A 250 -11.19 4.02 0.60
N THR A 251 -10.84 3.66 -0.64
CA THR A 251 -9.46 3.29 -1.01
C THR A 251 -8.49 4.45 -0.76
N ALA A 252 -8.90 5.68 -1.08
CA ALA A 252 -8.09 6.87 -0.86
C ALA A 252 -7.84 7.11 0.65
N GLU A 253 -8.88 7.00 1.48
CA GLU A 253 -8.73 7.14 2.94
C GLU A 253 -7.88 6.01 3.53
N ILE A 254 -8.02 4.75 3.04
CA ILE A 254 -7.14 3.63 3.45
C ILE A 254 -5.69 3.95 3.09
N LEU A 255 -5.42 4.41 1.87
CA LEU A 255 -4.07 4.75 1.43
C LEU A 255 -3.47 5.87 2.29
N GLN A 256 -4.25 6.92 2.58
CA GLN A 256 -3.81 8.03 3.42
C GLN A 256 -3.54 7.56 4.86
N THR A 257 -4.44 6.78 5.45
CA THR A 257 -4.28 6.25 6.80
C THR A 257 -3.10 5.29 6.90
N VAL A 258 -2.90 4.42 5.90
CA VAL A 258 -1.76 3.49 5.88
C VAL A 258 -0.44 4.23 5.66
N THR A 259 -0.40 5.28 4.84
CA THR A 259 0.86 5.96 4.47
C THR A 259 1.25 7.04 5.48
N PHE A 260 0.28 7.82 5.95
CA PHE A 260 0.48 9.03 6.76
C PHE A 260 -0.11 8.93 8.17
N ASN A 261 -0.85 7.87 8.48
CA ASN A 261 -1.62 7.75 9.72
C ASN A 261 -2.63 8.90 9.91
N ASP A 262 -3.21 9.36 8.81
CA ASP A 262 -4.23 10.41 8.80
C ASP A 262 -5.51 9.94 9.50
N GLY A 263 -6.05 10.79 10.38
CA GLY A 263 -7.42 10.70 10.87
C GLY A 263 -8.44 11.40 9.97
N PRO A 264 -9.73 11.37 10.36
CA PRO A 264 -10.84 11.89 9.54
C PRO A 264 -10.74 13.39 9.21
N PHE A 265 -9.90 14.13 9.93
CA PHE A 265 -9.69 15.57 9.77
C PHE A 265 -8.24 15.93 9.37
N ASP A 266 -7.31 14.97 9.36
CA ASP A 266 -5.93 15.19 8.94
C ASP A 266 -5.83 15.12 7.42
N ASN A 267 -5.17 16.05 6.74
CA ASN A 267 -4.92 15.97 5.30
C ASN A 267 -3.42 16.07 5.02
N SER A 268 -2.69 14.98 5.24
CA SER A 268 -1.25 14.97 5.02
C SER A 268 -0.87 15.23 3.56
N PRO A 269 -1.58 14.73 2.53
CA PRO A 269 -1.29 15.12 1.15
C PRO A 269 -1.37 16.63 0.90
N LEU A 270 -2.37 17.31 1.47
CA LEU A 270 -2.46 18.77 1.42
C LEU A 270 -1.29 19.41 2.17
N LEU A 271 -0.91 18.87 3.34
CA LEU A 271 0.24 19.36 4.10
C LEU A 271 1.54 19.26 3.29
N PHE A 272 1.75 18.15 2.57
CA PHE A 272 2.87 17.97 1.66
C PHE A 272 2.80 18.92 0.47
N GLU A 273 1.64 19.09 -0.16
CA GLU A 273 1.48 20.04 -1.27
C GLU A 273 1.77 21.49 -0.82
N LEU A 274 1.37 21.86 0.40
CA LEU A 274 1.64 23.18 0.99
C LEU A 274 3.14 23.41 1.27
N ILE A 275 3.88 22.35 1.59
CA ILE A 275 5.32 22.42 1.88
C ILE A 275 6.14 22.34 0.60
N GLU A 276 5.74 21.49 -0.36
CA GLU A 276 6.46 21.29 -1.61
C GLU A 276 6.17 22.38 -2.65
N TYR A 277 5.02 23.06 -2.57
CA TYR A 277 4.60 24.12 -3.51
C TYR A 277 4.05 25.36 -2.79
N PRO A 278 4.88 26.12 -2.03
CA PRO A 278 4.43 27.33 -1.34
C PRO A 278 3.98 28.46 -2.27
N GLU A 279 4.29 28.39 -3.58
CA GLU A 279 3.99 29.43 -4.56
C GLU A 279 2.50 29.56 -4.97
N ARG A 280 1.60 28.69 -4.46
CA ARG A 280 0.17 28.67 -4.85
C ARG A 280 -0.78 29.57 -4.05
N GLY A 281 -0.25 30.49 -3.25
CA GLY A 281 -1.02 31.60 -2.67
C GLY A 281 -1.29 31.45 -1.18
N GLU A 282 -1.30 32.60 -0.52
CA GLU A 282 -1.36 32.80 0.93
C GLU A 282 -2.55 32.06 1.58
N ILE A 283 -2.26 30.98 2.30
CA ILE A 283 -3.21 30.39 3.25
C ILE A 283 -2.89 30.92 4.64
N HIS A 284 -3.80 31.69 5.22
CA HIS A 284 -3.72 32.17 6.59
C HIS A 284 -4.14 31.06 7.56
N VAL A 285 -3.19 30.42 8.24
CA VAL A 285 -3.47 29.44 9.29
C VAL A 285 -3.27 30.09 10.66
N GLY A 286 -4.32 30.70 11.21
CA GLY A 286 -4.33 31.19 12.60
C GLY A 286 -3.58 32.49 12.88
N THR A 287 -3.63 32.95 14.14
CA THR A 287 -3.09 34.24 14.61
C THR A 287 -1.63 34.18 15.07
N GLY A 288 -0.95 33.06 14.87
CA GLY A 288 0.49 32.90 15.16
C GLY A 288 1.36 33.47 14.05
N SER A 289 2.64 33.73 14.34
CA SER A 289 3.59 34.07 13.26
C SER A 289 3.81 32.85 12.37
N LEU A 290 4.01 33.08 11.07
CA LEU A 290 4.18 32.02 10.07
C LEU A 290 5.34 31.08 10.42
N GLU A 291 6.40 31.61 11.06
CA GLU A 291 7.55 30.81 11.50
C GLU A 291 7.15 29.79 12.57
N LYS A 292 6.33 30.17 13.56
CA LYS A 292 5.88 29.24 14.62
C LYS A 292 4.95 28.16 14.08
N ILE A 293 4.08 28.52 13.13
CA ILE A 293 3.17 27.57 12.48
C ILE A 293 3.97 26.58 11.62
N SER A 294 5.00 27.07 10.92
CA SER A 294 5.94 26.24 10.17
C SER A 294 6.70 25.28 11.08
N ASP A 295 7.23 25.75 12.22
CA ASP A 295 7.96 24.91 13.18
C ASP A 295 7.09 23.81 13.80
N ASP A 296 5.85 24.12 14.18
CA ASP A 296 4.91 23.14 14.74
C ASP A 296 4.50 22.11 13.69
N ILE A 297 4.27 22.52 12.43
CA ILE A 297 3.96 21.63 11.32
C ILE A 297 5.15 20.75 10.96
N LEU A 298 6.34 21.32 10.86
CA LEU A 298 7.56 20.60 10.56
C LEU A 298 7.87 19.58 11.65
N LYS A 299 7.74 19.96 12.92
CA LYS A 299 7.88 19.04 14.06
C LYS A 299 6.84 17.93 14.03
N LEU A 300 5.58 18.24 13.71
CA LEU A 300 4.52 17.25 13.54
C LEU A 300 4.84 16.27 12.41
N ILE A 301 5.40 16.73 11.30
CA ILE A 301 5.84 15.89 10.17
C ILE A 301 7.05 15.04 10.58
N SER A 302 8.07 15.63 11.20
CA SER A 302 9.24 14.92 11.75
C SER A 302 8.81 13.79 12.69
N ASP A 303 7.95 14.11 13.66
CA ASP A 303 7.45 13.15 14.65
C ASP A 303 6.58 12.07 14.00
N ARG A 304 5.76 12.40 12.99
CA ARG A 304 4.92 11.45 12.25
C ARG A 304 5.71 10.55 11.30
N HIS A 305 6.81 11.05 10.73
CA HIS A 305 7.59 10.35 9.70
C HIS A 305 8.92 9.77 10.21
N GLN A 306 9.27 10.01 11.48
CA GLN A 306 10.58 9.68 12.05
C GLN A 306 11.74 10.27 11.23
N THR A 307 11.48 11.38 10.55
CA THR A 307 12.48 12.12 9.79
C THR A 307 13.13 13.11 10.75
N PRO A 308 14.45 13.06 10.98
CA PRO A 308 15.11 14.02 11.87
C PRO A 308 14.79 15.45 11.41
N LEU A 309 14.20 16.24 12.29
CA LEU A 309 14.08 17.68 12.07
C LEU A 309 15.45 18.33 12.28
N ASP A 310 15.92 19.10 11.31
CA ASP A 310 17.16 19.87 11.44
C ASP A 310 16.89 21.13 12.26
N ASP A 311 17.63 21.30 13.35
CA ASP A 311 17.62 22.50 14.19
C ASP A 311 18.35 23.68 13.51
N GLY A 312 18.85 23.49 12.29
CA GLY A 312 19.58 24.48 11.49
C GLY A 312 21.02 24.68 11.93
N VAL A 313 21.47 23.96 12.95
CA VAL A 313 22.77 24.23 13.57
C VAL A 313 23.87 23.39 12.97
N LEU A 314 23.65 22.15 12.52
CA LEU A 314 24.63 21.29 11.85
C LEU A 314 23.96 19.93 11.58
N ILE A 315 23.72 19.51 10.33
CA ILE A 315 24.25 18.30 9.66
C ILE A 315 23.82 18.33 8.17
N ARG A 316 24.77 18.40 7.23
CA ARG A 316 24.56 18.02 5.83
C ARG A 316 24.46 16.49 5.73
N SER A 317 23.29 15.93 6.00
CA SER A 317 23.05 14.50 5.76
C SER A 317 22.50 14.32 4.34
N PRO A 318 23.06 13.42 3.51
CA PRO A 318 22.53 13.12 2.18
C PRO A 318 21.12 12.51 2.19
N ASP A 319 20.58 12.17 3.37
CA ASP A 319 19.30 11.49 3.55
C ASP A 319 18.14 12.42 3.94
N VAL A 320 18.35 13.74 4.02
CA VAL A 320 17.30 14.72 4.36
C VAL A 320 16.74 15.36 3.08
N HIS A 321 15.41 15.33 2.91
CA HIS A 321 14.74 15.93 1.76
C HIS A 321 15.10 17.43 1.63
N PRO A 322 15.44 17.95 0.44
CA PRO A 322 15.91 19.33 0.26
C PRO A 322 14.94 20.39 0.80
N ASN A 323 13.64 20.12 0.74
CA ASN A 323 12.59 21.05 1.20
C ASN A 323 12.34 21.01 2.73
N LEU A 324 13.03 20.13 3.47
CA LEU A 324 13.00 20.08 4.94
C LEU A 324 14.27 20.70 5.56
N GLN A 325 15.14 21.27 4.73
CA GLN A 325 16.34 21.96 5.19
C GLN A 325 15.99 23.42 5.49
N ARG A 326 16.38 23.91 6.67
CA ARG A 326 16.25 25.32 6.99
C ARG A 326 17.12 26.14 6.03
N SER A 327 16.63 27.30 5.59
CA SER A 327 17.52 28.31 5.01
C SER A 327 18.46 28.83 6.10
N PRO A 328 19.76 28.99 5.82
CA PRO A 328 20.65 29.66 6.75
C PRO A 328 20.23 31.13 6.88
N ASP A 329 20.19 31.64 8.11
CA ASP A 329 20.14 33.07 8.42
C ASP A 329 21.37 33.81 7.87
#